data_AF-A0A356I3N6-F1
#
_entry.id   AF-A0A356I3N6-F1
#
_cell.length_a   1.000
_cell.length_b   1.000
_cell.length_c   1.000
_cell.angle_alpha   90.00
_cell.angle_beta   90.00
_cell.angle_gamma   90.00
#
_symmetry.space_group_name_H-M   'P 1'
#
loop_
_entity.id
_entity.type
_entity.pdbx_description
1 polymer ?
#
loop_
_entity_poly.entity_id
_entity_poly.type
_entity_poly.pdbx_seq_one_letter_code
_entity_poly.pdbx_strand_id
1 'polypeptide(L)'
;MKHVMLYFGSFNPIHKGHIALAEYAIEKGLCDEVVLVVSPQNPLKPAGQQAPELDRFSMAETACAASKYPDKIKPSVIEFMLDKPSYTIHTLRHLTENYGTQMRFSILMGDDLVPQLPEWKQYREIIDNYPIFVYPRTGQPLPDLGGRITLLKGAPLYPYSSSEIRERLGRGEDVGNMLPEGVMQYIREKDLWSPASYIASLTARLEATPDDASLYVERGQWHYRRNEWGEALNDFNRALQIDPDHREARQFVEMTYEILSFRHTDIYNP
;
A
#
# COMPACT_ATOMS: atom_id res chain seq x y z
N MET A 1 2.23 17.35 -29.75
CA MET A 1 1.23 17.12 -28.68
C MET A 1 1.88 16.15 -27.72
N LYS A 2 2.08 16.58 -26.47
CA LYS A 2 2.82 15.83 -25.46
C LYS A 2 1.98 14.66 -24.95
N HIS A 3 2.56 13.49 -24.78
CA HIS A 3 1.87 12.32 -24.22
C HIS A 3 2.18 12.18 -22.74
N VAL A 4 1.17 12.33 -21.91
CA VAL A 4 1.26 12.21 -20.45
C VAL A 4 0.55 10.93 -20.01
N MET A 5 1.27 10.07 -19.30
CA MET A 5 0.73 8.84 -18.71
C MET A 5 0.37 9.09 -17.24
N LEU A 6 -0.90 8.89 -16.90
CA LEU A 6 -1.43 9.08 -15.55
C LEU A 6 -1.37 7.76 -14.80
N TYR A 7 -0.62 7.73 -13.70
CA TYR A 7 -0.52 6.59 -12.80
C TYR A 7 -1.27 6.89 -11.51
N PHE A 8 -2.50 6.37 -11.42
CA PHE A 8 -3.38 6.60 -10.28
C PHE A 8 -3.05 5.65 -9.12
N GLY A 9 -3.04 6.18 -7.90
CA GLY A 9 -2.78 5.36 -6.73
C GLY A 9 -2.98 6.09 -5.40
N SER A 10 -3.21 5.31 -4.34
CA SER A 10 -3.16 5.85 -2.99
C SER A 10 -1.73 6.17 -2.54
N PHE A 11 -0.72 5.47 -3.07
CA PHE A 11 0.69 5.65 -2.70
C PHE A 11 0.90 5.72 -1.17
N ASN A 12 0.45 4.69 -0.45
CA ASN A 12 0.32 4.69 1.01
C ASN A 12 1.16 3.59 1.70
N PRO A 13 2.51 3.62 1.65
CA PRO A 13 3.35 4.61 0.99
C PRO A 13 3.63 4.28 -0.49
N ILE A 14 4.17 5.25 -1.23
CA ILE A 14 4.87 4.97 -2.49
C ILE A 14 6.09 4.07 -2.20
N HIS A 15 6.50 3.24 -3.16
CA HIS A 15 7.60 2.30 -3.00
C HIS A 15 8.38 2.10 -4.30
N LYS A 16 9.54 1.44 -4.25
CA LYS A 16 10.43 1.29 -5.41
C LYS A 16 9.75 0.67 -6.63
N GLY A 17 8.83 -0.28 -6.42
CA GLY A 17 8.03 -0.85 -7.52
C GLY A 17 7.20 0.17 -8.31
N HIS A 18 6.63 1.19 -7.64
CA HIS A 18 5.88 2.25 -8.32
C HIS A 18 6.82 3.11 -9.20
N ILE A 19 7.96 3.50 -8.65
CA ILE A 19 8.96 4.32 -9.36
C ILE A 19 9.56 3.56 -10.53
N ALA A 20 9.96 2.30 -10.33
CA ALA A 20 10.53 1.48 -11.39
C ALA A 20 9.56 1.25 -12.55
N LEU A 21 8.25 1.14 -12.28
CA LEU A 21 7.24 1.05 -13.34
C LEU A 21 7.09 2.39 -14.10
N ALA A 22 7.12 3.53 -13.41
CA ALA A 22 7.11 4.84 -14.05
C ALA A 22 8.37 5.06 -14.91
N GLU A 23 9.55 4.69 -14.40
CA GLU A 23 10.81 4.72 -15.14
C GLU A 23 10.75 3.82 -16.38
N TYR A 24 10.20 2.62 -16.24
CA TYR A 24 10.03 1.70 -17.37
C TYR A 24 9.17 2.31 -18.49
N ALA A 25 8.09 3.01 -18.16
CA ALA A 25 7.23 3.66 -19.15
C ALA A 25 7.98 4.75 -19.95
N ILE A 26 8.84 5.53 -19.27
CA ILE A 26 9.72 6.53 -19.89
C ILE A 26 10.80 5.86 -20.74
N GLU A 27 11.49 4.84 -20.22
CA GLU A 27 12.57 4.11 -20.89
C GLU A 27 12.10 3.43 -22.18
N LYS A 28 10.85 2.96 -22.22
CA LYS A 28 10.24 2.35 -23.41
C LYS A 28 9.63 3.36 -24.38
N GLY A 29 9.71 4.66 -24.08
CA GLY A 29 9.13 5.71 -24.92
C GLY A 29 7.61 5.61 -25.06
N LEU A 30 6.92 5.07 -24.03
CA LEU A 30 5.46 4.95 -24.03
C LEU A 30 4.75 6.28 -23.78
N CYS A 31 5.47 7.27 -23.26
CA CYS A 31 5.00 8.62 -22.97
C CYS A 31 6.18 9.59 -22.82
N ASP A 32 5.90 10.89 -22.86
CA ASP A 32 6.88 11.95 -22.58
C ASP A 32 7.06 12.19 -21.08
N GLU A 33 5.97 12.04 -20.30
CA GLU A 33 5.93 12.19 -18.85
C GLU A 33 5.01 11.16 -18.19
N VAL A 34 5.36 10.75 -16.97
CA VAL A 34 4.49 10.00 -16.07
C VAL A 34 4.09 10.91 -14.91
N VAL A 35 2.78 11.03 -14.68
CA VAL A 35 2.23 11.78 -13.57
C VAL A 35 1.60 10.82 -12.57
N LEU A 36 2.16 10.76 -11.37
CA LEU A 36 1.63 9.97 -10.25
C LEU A 36 0.49 10.76 -9.60
N VAL A 37 -0.75 10.39 -9.91
CA VAL A 37 -1.94 11.05 -9.38
C VAL A 37 -2.25 10.48 -7.99
N VAL A 38 -1.98 11.26 -6.95
CA VAL A 38 -2.19 10.84 -5.56
C VAL A 38 -3.67 10.97 -5.23
N SER A 39 -4.37 9.84 -5.11
CA SER A 39 -5.81 9.86 -4.86
C SER A 39 -6.12 10.12 -3.38
N PRO A 40 -6.91 11.15 -3.03
CA PRO A 40 -7.22 11.51 -1.65
C PRO A 40 -8.17 10.52 -0.97
N GLN A 41 -9.15 10.00 -1.71
CA GLN A 41 -10.09 8.99 -1.22
C GLN A 41 -10.46 8.05 -2.36
N ASN A 42 -10.08 6.78 -2.25
CA ASN A 42 -10.55 5.74 -3.16
C ASN A 42 -12.04 5.45 -2.83
N PRO A 43 -12.97 5.58 -3.80
CA PRO A 43 -14.40 5.31 -3.59
C PRO A 43 -14.70 3.91 -3.04
N LEU A 44 -13.82 2.94 -3.27
CA LEU A 44 -13.96 1.54 -2.88
C LEU A 44 -13.31 1.21 -1.51
N LYS A 45 -12.76 2.21 -0.79
CA LYS A 45 -12.11 2.01 0.52
C LYS A 45 -12.78 2.86 1.61
N PRO A 46 -12.96 2.33 2.84
CA PRO A 46 -13.47 3.11 3.97
C PRO A 46 -12.60 4.33 4.27
N ALA A 47 -13.23 5.45 4.64
CA ALA A 47 -12.54 6.67 5.05
C ALA A 47 -11.75 6.44 6.36
N GLY A 48 -10.59 7.11 6.52
CA GLY A 48 -9.82 7.10 7.77
C GLY A 48 -8.76 6.01 7.92
N GLN A 49 -8.56 5.13 6.93
CA GLN A 49 -7.56 4.06 6.99
C GLN A 49 -6.21 4.40 6.31
N GLN A 50 -6.05 5.62 5.81
CA GLN A 50 -4.84 6.04 5.07
C GLN A 50 -4.10 7.13 5.83
N ALA A 51 -2.79 7.24 5.59
CA ALA A 51 -2.05 8.41 6.02
C ALA A 51 -2.63 9.67 5.35
N PRO A 52 -2.51 10.85 5.99
CA PRO A 52 -2.98 12.11 5.42
C PRO A 52 -2.51 12.28 3.96
N GLU A 53 -3.39 12.83 3.13
CA GLU A 53 -3.13 12.95 1.68
C GLU A 53 -1.87 13.77 1.37
N LEU A 54 -1.57 14.79 2.17
CA LEU A 54 -0.34 15.58 2.06
C LEU A 54 0.91 14.77 2.39
N ASP A 55 0.88 13.89 3.41
CA ASP A 55 2.03 13.03 3.71
C ASP A 55 2.30 12.05 2.56
N ARG A 56 1.23 11.49 1.97
CA ARG A 56 1.35 10.60 0.80
C ARG A 56 1.90 11.35 -0.42
N PHE A 57 1.49 12.59 -0.63
CA PHE A 57 2.04 13.44 -1.67
C PHE A 57 3.52 13.77 -1.43
N SER A 58 3.92 14.16 -0.21
CA SER A 58 5.32 14.45 0.13
C SER A 58 6.22 13.23 -0.05
N MET A 59 5.74 12.02 0.31
CA MET A 59 6.45 10.79 0.00
C MET A 59 6.56 10.55 -1.52
N ALA A 60 5.49 10.78 -2.28
CA ALA A 60 5.52 10.65 -3.74
C ALA A 60 6.49 11.65 -4.40
N GLU A 61 6.49 12.91 -3.95
CA GLU A 61 7.43 13.94 -4.41
C GLU A 61 8.88 13.55 -4.15
N THR A 62 9.17 13.11 -2.91
CA THR A 62 10.50 12.64 -2.52
C THR A 62 10.96 11.47 -3.40
N ALA A 63 10.08 10.51 -3.67
CA ALA A 63 10.38 9.36 -4.51
C ALA A 63 10.58 9.72 -5.99
N CYS A 64 9.75 10.61 -6.54
CA CYS A 64 9.87 11.09 -7.92
C CYS A 64 11.16 11.88 -8.14
N ALA A 65 11.52 12.77 -7.20
CA ALA A 65 12.76 13.53 -7.24
C ALA A 65 14.02 12.64 -7.21
N ALA A 66 13.93 11.47 -6.56
CA ALA A 66 15.00 10.48 -6.50
C ALA A 66 15.00 9.46 -7.66
N SER A 67 14.03 9.54 -8.59
CA SER A 67 13.96 8.65 -9.76
C SER A 67 15.09 8.95 -10.76
N LYS A 68 15.28 8.05 -11.73
CA LYS A 68 16.19 8.30 -12.87
C LYS A 68 15.76 9.46 -13.76
N TYR A 69 14.49 9.85 -13.73
CA TYR A 69 13.91 10.86 -14.62
C TYR A 69 13.07 11.90 -13.86
N PRO A 70 13.66 12.66 -12.94
CA PRO A 70 12.93 13.59 -12.07
C PRO A 70 12.20 14.70 -12.84
N ASP A 71 12.70 15.07 -14.02
CA ASP A 71 12.04 16.05 -14.89
C ASP A 71 10.80 15.50 -15.62
N LYS A 72 10.67 14.17 -15.70
CA LYS A 72 9.62 13.48 -16.46
C LYS A 72 8.64 12.68 -15.59
N ILE A 73 9.02 12.35 -14.36
CA ILE A 73 8.20 11.60 -13.42
C ILE A 73 7.84 12.55 -12.28
N LYS A 74 6.56 12.92 -12.17
CA LYS A 74 6.10 13.95 -11.23
C LYS A 74 4.88 13.50 -10.44
N PRO A 75 4.77 13.81 -9.15
CA PRO A 75 3.52 13.63 -8.43
C PRO A 75 2.50 14.71 -8.84
N SER A 76 1.22 14.46 -8.60
CA SER A 76 0.15 15.45 -8.82
C SER A 76 -0.88 15.40 -7.71
N VAL A 77 -1.26 16.61 -7.25
CA VAL A 77 -2.36 16.88 -6.31
C VAL A 77 -3.67 17.18 -7.01
N ILE A 78 -3.81 16.92 -8.32
CA ILE A 78 -4.99 17.36 -9.09
C ILE A 78 -6.31 16.89 -8.45
N GLU A 79 -6.34 15.66 -7.90
CA GLU A 79 -7.53 15.12 -7.25
C GLU A 79 -7.85 15.76 -5.89
N PHE A 80 -6.92 16.52 -5.28
CA PHE A 80 -7.18 17.23 -4.02
C PHE A 80 -8.11 18.43 -4.23
N MET A 81 -8.15 18.96 -5.46
CA MET A 81 -8.98 20.09 -5.85
C MET A 81 -10.31 19.69 -6.48
N LEU A 82 -10.55 18.38 -6.66
CA LEU A 82 -11.75 17.83 -7.26
C LEU A 82 -12.71 17.28 -6.19
N ASP A 83 -13.99 17.19 -6.55
CA ASP A 83 -15.01 16.63 -5.67
C ASP A 83 -14.68 15.19 -5.26
N LYS A 84 -14.86 14.91 -3.97
CA LYS A 84 -14.72 13.57 -3.39
C LYS A 84 -16.07 12.83 -3.46
N PRO A 85 -16.08 11.50 -3.68
CA PRO A 85 -14.93 10.61 -3.84
C PRO A 85 -14.29 10.72 -5.23
N SER A 86 -12.98 10.42 -5.33
CA SER A 86 -12.21 10.62 -6.55
C SER A 86 -12.56 9.56 -7.60
N TYR A 87 -13.20 9.99 -8.69
CA TYR A 87 -13.47 9.15 -9.85
C TYR A 87 -12.50 9.47 -10.99
N THR A 88 -11.80 8.45 -11.51
CA THR A 88 -10.82 8.60 -12.59
C THR A 88 -11.36 9.41 -13.78
N ILE A 89 -12.62 9.18 -14.17
CA ILE A 89 -13.24 9.90 -15.30
C ILE A 89 -13.35 11.42 -15.06
N HIS A 90 -13.57 11.86 -13.83
CA HIS A 90 -13.62 13.30 -13.52
C HIS A 90 -12.24 13.92 -13.71
N THR A 91 -11.18 13.25 -13.24
CA THR A 91 -9.79 13.69 -13.43
C THR A 91 -9.43 13.74 -14.91
N LEU A 92 -9.78 12.71 -15.67
CA LEU A 92 -9.51 12.63 -17.11
C LEU A 92 -10.23 13.73 -17.91
N ARG A 93 -11.51 13.98 -17.62
CA ARG A 93 -12.27 15.06 -18.25
C ARG A 93 -11.67 16.42 -17.93
N HIS A 94 -11.40 16.69 -16.65
CA HIS A 94 -10.79 17.94 -16.24
C HIS A 94 -9.46 18.18 -16.96
N LEU A 95 -8.60 17.16 -17.05
CA LEU A 95 -7.32 17.27 -17.76
C LEU A 95 -7.49 17.47 -19.26
N THR A 96 -8.39 16.73 -19.90
CA THR A 96 -8.64 16.85 -21.34
C THR A 96 -9.26 18.20 -21.70
N GLU A 97 -10.20 18.71 -20.90
CA GLU A 97 -10.84 20.02 -21.10
C GLU A 97 -9.84 21.17 -20.99
N ASN A 98 -8.94 21.12 -20.00
CA ASN A 98 -8.01 22.21 -19.72
C ASN A 98 -6.69 22.13 -20.52
N TYR A 99 -6.25 20.92 -20.91
CA TYR A 99 -4.92 20.71 -21.51
C TYR A 99 -4.94 19.87 -22.80
N GLY A 100 -6.09 19.39 -23.26
CA GLY A 100 -6.21 18.45 -24.39
C GLY A 100 -5.75 18.97 -25.75
N THR A 101 -5.61 20.29 -25.91
CA THR A 101 -5.04 20.90 -27.13
C THR A 101 -3.52 20.74 -27.22
N GLN A 102 -2.86 20.56 -26.07
CA GLN A 102 -1.40 20.47 -25.95
C GLN A 102 -0.94 19.06 -25.59
N MET A 103 -1.78 18.34 -24.82
CA MET A 103 -1.46 17.06 -24.20
C MET A 103 -2.48 15.98 -24.56
N ARG A 104 -2.02 14.74 -24.63
CA ARG A 104 -2.87 13.54 -24.69
C ARG A 104 -2.61 12.72 -23.44
N PHE A 105 -3.67 12.12 -22.90
CA PHE A 105 -3.60 11.36 -21.66
C PHE A 105 -3.79 9.86 -21.89
N SER A 106 -3.04 9.04 -21.15
CA SER A 106 -3.24 7.60 -21.05
C SER A 106 -3.18 7.16 -19.60
N ILE A 107 -3.62 5.95 -19.30
CA ILE A 107 -3.68 5.39 -17.94
C ILE A 107 -2.61 4.31 -17.79
N LEU A 108 -1.94 4.31 -16.65
CA LEU A 108 -1.11 3.21 -16.17
C LEU A 108 -1.76 2.60 -14.93
N MET A 109 -1.96 1.29 -14.94
CA MET A 109 -2.56 0.55 -13.82
C MET A 109 -1.98 -0.86 -13.70
N GLY A 110 -2.15 -1.48 -12.53
CA GLY A 110 -1.87 -2.91 -12.33
C GLY A 110 -2.98 -3.80 -12.90
N ASP A 111 -2.62 -5.03 -13.23
CA ASP A 111 -3.55 -6.08 -13.69
C ASP A 111 -4.58 -6.46 -12.62
N ASP A 112 -4.25 -6.28 -11.33
CA ASP A 112 -5.13 -6.47 -10.18
C ASP A 112 -6.37 -5.57 -10.19
N LEU A 113 -6.28 -4.41 -10.87
CA LEU A 113 -7.40 -3.47 -10.98
C LEU A 113 -8.26 -3.70 -12.23
N VAL A 114 -7.80 -4.49 -13.20
CA VAL A 114 -8.52 -4.70 -14.48
C VAL A 114 -9.87 -5.41 -14.26
N PRO A 115 -9.99 -6.45 -13.42
CA PRO A 115 -11.29 -7.07 -13.14
C PRO A 115 -12.33 -6.12 -12.54
N GLN A 116 -11.88 -5.09 -11.81
CA GLN A 116 -12.73 -4.07 -11.19
C GLN A 116 -13.05 -2.89 -12.12
N LEU A 117 -12.39 -2.80 -13.29
CA LEU A 117 -12.57 -1.68 -14.22
C LEU A 117 -14.03 -1.49 -14.66
N PRO A 118 -14.86 -2.54 -14.90
CA PRO A 118 -16.27 -2.38 -15.20
C PRO A 118 -17.11 -1.71 -14.10
N GLU A 119 -16.62 -1.68 -12.85
CA GLU A 119 -17.26 -1.01 -11.72
C GLU A 119 -16.91 0.49 -11.66
N TRP A 120 -15.93 0.94 -12.45
CA TRP A 120 -15.54 2.35 -12.46
C TRP A 120 -16.63 3.21 -13.07
N LYS A 121 -16.83 4.38 -12.48
CA LYS A 121 -17.81 5.36 -12.98
C LYS A 121 -17.51 5.70 -14.43
N GLN A 122 -18.49 5.44 -15.30
CA GLN A 122 -18.38 5.68 -16.75
C GLN A 122 -17.19 4.96 -17.41
N TYR A 123 -16.86 3.73 -16.97
CA TYR A 123 -15.69 2.98 -17.49
C TYR A 123 -15.64 2.86 -19.01
N ARG A 124 -16.79 2.77 -19.71
CA ARG A 124 -16.83 2.69 -21.18
C ARG A 124 -16.18 3.90 -21.84
N GLU A 125 -16.47 5.09 -21.33
CA GLU A 125 -15.84 6.32 -21.80
C GLU A 125 -14.35 6.33 -21.54
N ILE A 126 -13.90 5.76 -20.42
CA ILE A 126 -12.48 5.63 -20.10
C ILE A 126 -11.79 4.74 -21.15
N ILE A 127 -12.28 3.51 -21.35
CA ILE A 127 -11.63 2.54 -22.25
C ILE A 127 -11.73 2.94 -23.72
N ASP A 128 -12.75 3.69 -24.13
CA ASP A 128 -12.94 4.10 -25.52
C ASP A 128 -12.10 5.34 -25.89
N ASN A 129 -11.75 6.20 -24.92
CA ASN A 129 -11.09 7.49 -25.21
C ASN A 129 -9.63 7.58 -24.70
N TYR A 130 -9.23 6.73 -23.76
CA TYR A 130 -7.91 6.80 -23.13
C TYR A 130 -7.18 5.46 -23.26
N PRO A 131 -5.97 5.43 -23.86
CA PRO A 131 -5.16 4.21 -23.88
C PRO A 131 -4.85 3.73 -22.46
N ILE A 132 -5.00 2.43 -22.21
CA ILE A 132 -4.72 1.83 -20.91
C ILE A 132 -3.53 0.88 -21.03
N PHE A 133 -2.49 1.17 -20.25
CA PHE A 133 -1.31 0.33 -20.08
C PHE A 133 -1.42 -0.44 -18.78
N VAL A 134 -1.29 -1.77 -18.87
CA VAL A 134 -1.51 -2.69 -17.76
C VAL A 134 -0.20 -3.35 -17.36
N TYR A 135 0.18 -3.21 -16.10
CA TYR A 135 1.33 -3.87 -15.48
C TYR A 135 0.93 -5.27 -14.96
N PRO A 136 1.54 -6.36 -15.46
CA PRO A 136 1.13 -7.75 -15.16
C PRO A 136 1.66 -8.23 -13.80
N ARG A 137 1.19 -7.65 -12.70
CA ARG A 137 1.68 -7.91 -11.35
C ARG A 137 1.27 -9.28 -10.81
N THR A 138 0.02 -9.68 -11.02
CA THR A 138 -0.55 -10.92 -10.48
C THR A 138 -0.36 -12.12 -11.42
N GLY A 139 -0.22 -11.85 -12.71
CA GLY A 139 -0.13 -12.87 -13.76
C GLY A 139 -1.45 -13.61 -14.00
N GLN A 140 -2.56 -13.13 -13.42
CA GLN A 140 -3.88 -13.73 -13.62
C GLN A 140 -4.43 -13.42 -15.02
N PRO A 141 -5.28 -14.30 -15.59
CA PRO A 141 -5.98 -14.01 -16.83
C PRO A 141 -6.81 -12.74 -16.70
N LEU A 142 -6.66 -11.82 -17.66
CA LEU A 142 -7.42 -10.57 -17.70
C LEU A 142 -8.71 -10.75 -18.49
N PRO A 143 -9.80 -10.06 -18.11
CA PRO A 143 -11.01 -10.02 -18.92
C PRO A 143 -10.71 -9.38 -20.29
N ASP A 144 -11.37 -9.87 -21.34
CA ASP A 144 -11.27 -9.26 -22.65
C ASP A 144 -12.06 -7.95 -22.68
N LEU A 145 -11.33 -6.84 -22.83
CA LEU A 145 -11.88 -5.49 -22.98
C LEU A 145 -11.93 -5.05 -24.44
N GLY A 146 -11.93 -6.00 -25.39
CA GLY A 146 -11.99 -5.76 -26.83
C GLY A 146 -10.70 -5.15 -27.37
N GLY A 147 -9.54 -5.61 -26.88
CA GLY A 147 -8.23 -5.11 -27.31
C GLY A 147 -7.88 -3.67 -26.89
N ARG A 148 -8.67 -3.06 -25.98
CA ARG A 148 -8.48 -1.68 -25.51
C ARG A 148 -7.37 -1.50 -24.47
N ILE A 149 -6.74 -2.59 -24.04
CA ILE A 149 -5.66 -2.59 -23.06
C ILE A 149 -4.34 -3.06 -23.68
N THR A 150 -3.24 -2.45 -23.27
CA THR A 150 -1.89 -2.83 -23.68
C THR A 150 -1.13 -3.40 -22.48
N LEU A 151 -0.81 -4.70 -22.53
CA LEU A 151 -0.08 -5.38 -21.46
C LEU A 151 1.43 -5.10 -21.55
N LEU A 152 2.02 -4.61 -20.46
CA LEU A 152 3.45 -4.29 -20.35
C LEU A 152 4.27 -5.54 -19.99
N LYS A 153 4.33 -6.53 -20.88
CA LYS A 153 4.98 -7.84 -20.62
C LYS A 153 6.47 -7.77 -20.24
N GLY A 154 7.17 -6.71 -20.62
CA GLY A 154 8.59 -6.52 -20.31
C GLY A 154 8.88 -5.70 -19.05
N ALA A 155 7.85 -5.27 -18.31
CA ALA A 155 8.03 -4.45 -17.12
C ALA A 155 8.66 -5.27 -15.98
N PRO A 156 9.60 -4.70 -15.21
CA PRO A 156 10.23 -5.39 -14.08
C PRO A 156 9.18 -5.72 -13.00
N LEU A 157 9.17 -6.97 -12.55
CA LEU A 157 8.26 -7.42 -11.51
C LEU A 157 8.84 -7.19 -10.12
N TYR A 158 8.11 -6.43 -9.30
CA TYR A 158 8.45 -6.19 -7.90
C TYR A 158 7.44 -6.86 -6.97
N PRO A 159 7.90 -7.73 -6.04
CA PRO A 159 7.03 -8.47 -5.14
C PRO A 159 6.67 -7.66 -3.88
N TYR A 160 6.45 -6.35 -4.03
CA TYR A 160 6.15 -5.46 -2.90
C TYR A 160 4.70 -4.98 -2.98
N SER A 161 4.08 -4.77 -1.83
CA SER A 161 2.82 -4.03 -1.73
C SER A 161 2.91 -2.96 -0.64
N SER A 162 2.23 -1.83 -0.81
CA SER A 162 2.16 -0.82 0.25
C SER A 162 1.54 -1.36 1.53
N SER A 163 0.60 -2.32 1.46
CA SER A 163 0.01 -2.94 2.66
C SER A 163 1.05 -3.74 3.44
N GLU A 164 1.79 -4.60 2.76
CA GLU A 164 2.89 -5.35 3.36
C GLU A 164 3.94 -4.42 3.99
N ILE A 165 4.30 -3.32 3.32
CA ILE A 165 5.26 -2.34 3.86
C ILE A 165 4.76 -1.75 5.18
N ARG A 166 3.48 -1.34 5.25
CA ARG A 166 2.90 -0.80 6.49
C ARG A 166 2.88 -1.83 7.61
N GLU A 167 2.54 -3.08 7.31
CA GLU A 167 2.54 -4.16 8.30
C GLU A 167 3.95 -4.43 8.85
N ARG A 168 4.94 -4.50 7.97
CA ARG A 168 6.35 -4.69 8.34
C ARG A 168 6.86 -3.53 9.20
N LEU A 169 6.56 -2.29 8.81
CA LEU A 169 6.90 -1.09 9.60
C LEU A 169 6.27 -1.13 11.00
N GLY A 170 4.98 -1.49 11.10
CA GLY A 170 4.28 -1.64 12.38
C GLY A 170 4.85 -2.75 13.27
N ARG A 171 5.44 -3.78 12.65
CA ARG A 171 6.18 -4.84 13.35
C ARG A 171 7.64 -4.48 13.67
N GLY A 172 8.11 -3.31 13.24
CA GLY A 172 9.50 -2.89 13.41
C GLY A 172 10.49 -3.65 12.52
N GLU A 173 10.00 -4.29 11.45
CA GLU A 173 10.83 -5.00 10.49
C GLU A 173 11.51 -4.02 9.51
N ASP A 174 12.67 -4.41 8.96
CA ASP A 174 13.36 -3.61 7.97
C ASP A 174 12.67 -3.67 6.59
N VAL A 175 12.42 -2.50 6.02
CA VAL A 175 11.80 -2.30 4.69
C VAL A 175 12.68 -1.45 3.75
N GLY A 176 13.95 -1.20 4.08
CA GLY A 176 14.84 -0.29 3.33
C GLY A 176 15.05 -0.70 1.88
N ASN A 177 14.99 -2.00 1.61
CA ASN A 177 15.06 -2.50 0.24
C ASN A 177 13.80 -2.22 -0.58
N MET A 178 12.65 -1.97 0.06
CA MET A 178 11.35 -1.77 -0.59
C MET A 178 11.05 -0.29 -0.92
N LEU A 179 11.66 0.64 -0.17
CA LEU A 179 11.36 2.08 -0.23
C LEU A 179 12.57 2.91 -0.68
N PRO A 180 12.36 4.00 -1.45
CA PRO A 180 13.41 5.01 -1.61
C PRO A 180 13.87 5.55 -0.25
N GLU A 181 15.17 5.84 -0.09
CA GLU A 181 15.76 6.25 1.20
C GLU A 181 15.05 7.47 1.80
N GLY A 182 14.81 8.52 1.00
CA GLY A 182 14.11 9.72 1.47
C GLY A 182 12.66 9.45 1.92
N VAL A 183 11.98 8.47 1.33
CA VAL A 183 10.64 8.05 1.78
C VAL A 183 10.72 7.36 3.13
N MET A 184 11.72 6.50 3.33
CA MET A 184 11.95 5.86 4.62
C MET A 184 12.28 6.89 5.72
N GLN A 185 13.11 7.88 5.41
CA GLN A 185 13.41 8.97 6.33
C GLN A 185 12.13 9.75 6.69
N TYR A 186 11.32 10.12 5.70
CA TYR A 186 10.06 10.83 5.91
C TYR A 186 9.10 10.06 6.84
N ILE A 187 8.94 8.76 6.60
CA ILE A 187 8.10 7.88 7.43
C ILE A 187 8.58 7.89 8.89
N ARG A 188 9.89 7.80 9.13
CA ARG A 188 10.46 7.84 10.49
C ARG A 188 10.25 9.20 11.15
N GLU A 189 10.48 10.30 10.44
CA GLU A 189 10.31 11.66 10.97
C GLU A 189 8.87 11.98 11.34
N LYS A 190 7.90 11.43 10.59
CA LYS A 190 6.47 11.60 10.82
C LYS A 190 5.83 10.53 11.72
N ASP A 191 6.62 9.58 12.20
CA ASP A 191 6.17 8.41 12.97
C ASP A 191 5.04 7.62 12.27
N LEU A 192 5.05 7.56 10.94
CA LEU A 192 4.00 6.89 10.17
C LEU A 192 4.16 5.37 10.26
N TRP A 193 3.08 4.69 10.68
CA TRP A 193 3.05 3.22 10.84
C TRP A 193 4.12 2.70 11.79
N SER A 194 4.49 3.50 12.80
CA SER A 194 5.41 3.10 13.84
C SER A 194 4.87 1.93 14.66
N PRO A 195 5.73 1.13 15.32
CA PRO A 195 5.27 0.08 16.22
C PRO A 195 4.32 0.58 17.31
N ALA A 196 4.50 1.82 17.79
CA ALA A 196 3.62 2.45 18.76
C ALA A 196 2.22 2.73 18.17
N SER A 197 2.14 3.26 16.94
CA SER A 197 0.85 3.46 16.27
C SER A 197 0.15 2.14 15.93
N TYR A 198 0.92 1.09 15.62
CA TYR A 198 0.38 -0.24 15.31
C TYR A 198 -0.24 -0.90 16.55
N ILE A 199 0.47 -0.90 17.69
CA ILE A 199 -0.07 -1.47 18.94
C ILE A 199 -1.31 -0.69 19.43
N ALA A 200 -1.31 0.64 19.27
CA ALA A 200 -2.47 1.47 19.56
C ALA A 200 -3.66 1.12 18.65
N SER A 201 -3.41 0.89 17.35
CA SER A 201 -4.45 0.47 16.40
C SER A 201 -5.02 -0.92 16.74
N LEU A 202 -4.18 -1.90 17.08
CA LEU A 202 -4.66 -3.21 17.52
C LEU A 202 -5.51 -3.11 18.77
N THR A 203 -5.09 -2.28 19.73
CA THR A 203 -5.84 -2.06 20.98
C THR A 203 -7.20 -1.43 20.71
N ALA A 204 -7.27 -0.39 19.88
CA ALA A 204 -8.55 0.23 19.50
C ALA A 204 -9.48 -0.73 18.73
N ARG A 205 -8.93 -1.59 17.87
CA ARG A 205 -9.71 -2.64 17.18
C ARG A 205 -10.25 -3.65 18.18
N LEU A 206 -9.45 -4.10 19.14
CA LEU A 206 -9.88 -5.00 20.21
C LEU A 206 -10.96 -4.38 21.10
N GLU A 207 -10.91 -3.08 21.38
CA GLU A 207 -11.97 -2.37 22.10
C GLU A 207 -13.30 -2.37 21.31
N ALA A 208 -13.23 -2.24 19.99
CA ALA A 208 -14.40 -2.28 19.12
C ALA A 208 -14.94 -3.70 18.87
N THR A 209 -14.05 -4.71 18.85
CA THR A 209 -14.35 -6.12 18.60
C THR A 209 -13.67 -7.01 19.64
N PRO A 210 -14.16 -7.03 20.90
CA PRO A 210 -13.48 -7.69 22.02
C PRO A 210 -13.50 -9.22 21.99
N ASP A 211 -14.25 -9.81 21.06
CA ASP A 211 -14.41 -11.25 20.85
C ASP A 211 -13.68 -11.75 19.59
N ASP A 212 -12.79 -10.96 18.99
CA ASP A 212 -11.96 -11.39 17.86
C ASP A 212 -10.65 -12.01 18.38
N ALA A 213 -10.61 -13.35 18.45
CA ALA A 213 -9.43 -14.11 18.88
C ALA A 213 -8.17 -13.79 18.05
N SER A 214 -8.33 -13.51 16.76
CA SER A 214 -7.20 -13.30 15.84
C SER A 214 -6.45 -12.01 16.19
N LEU A 215 -7.18 -10.97 16.61
CA LEU A 215 -6.57 -9.71 17.05
C LEU A 215 -5.75 -9.85 18.32
N TYR A 216 -6.21 -10.67 19.27
CA TYR A 216 -5.42 -10.97 20.46
C TYR A 216 -4.16 -11.75 20.09
N VAL A 217 -4.25 -12.74 19.20
CA VAL A 217 -3.05 -13.46 18.72
C VAL A 217 -2.07 -12.51 18.04
N GLU A 218 -2.56 -11.64 17.15
CA GLU A 218 -1.73 -10.65 16.45
C GLU A 218 -1.01 -9.72 17.43
N ARG A 219 -1.72 -9.21 18.46
CA ARG A 219 -1.15 -8.36 19.51
C ARG A 219 -0.18 -9.11 20.43
N GLY A 220 -0.52 -10.33 20.83
CA GLY A 220 0.34 -11.18 21.65
C GLY A 220 1.65 -11.52 20.95
N GLN A 221 1.62 -11.80 19.64
CA GLN A 221 2.83 -12.00 18.84
C GLN A 221 3.73 -10.77 18.79
N TRP A 222 3.12 -9.57 18.76
CA TRP A 222 3.86 -8.32 18.82
C TRP A 222 4.61 -8.18 20.15
N HIS A 223 3.95 -8.42 21.28
CA HIS A 223 4.58 -8.42 22.60
C HIS A 223 5.66 -9.52 22.72
N TYR A 224 5.39 -10.70 22.20
CA TYR A 224 6.31 -11.85 22.19
C TYR A 224 7.63 -11.49 21.51
N ARG A 225 7.60 -10.88 20.32
CA ARG A 225 8.81 -10.45 19.59
C ARG A 225 9.66 -9.43 20.34
N ARG A 226 9.07 -8.70 21.30
CA ARG A 226 9.74 -7.70 22.12
C ARG A 226 10.21 -8.24 23.48
N ASN A 227 10.07 -9.54 23.71
CA ASN A 227 10.33 -10.20 24.99
C ASN A 227 9.40 -9.73 26.12
N GLU A 228 8.25 -9.15 25.78
CA GLU A 228 7.20 -8.71 26.71
C GLU A 228 6.30 -9.91 27.02
N TRP A 229 6.89 -10.98 27.58
CA TRP A 229 6.27 -12.30 27.69
C TRP A 229 4.96 -12.32 28.50
N GLY A 230 4.85 -11.47 29.52
CA GLY A 230 3.64 -11.37 30.34
C GLY A 230 2.44 -10.86 29.53
N GLU A 231 2.63 -9.74 28.82
CA GLU A 231 1.60 -9.17 27.95
C GLU A 231 1.26 -10.14 26.80
N ALA A 232 2.27 -10.77 26.21
CA ALA A 232 2.08 -11.79 25.17
C ALA A 232 1.20 -12.95 25.67
N LEU A 233 1.52 -13.49 26.85
CA LEU A 233 0.78 -14.60 27.44
C LEU A 233 -0.67 -14.20 27.80
N ASN A 234 -0.89 -12.98 28.30
CA ASN A 234 -2.23 -12.46 28.56
C ASN A 234 -3.09 -12.47 27.29
N ASP A 235 -2.53 -11.97 26.19
CA ASP A 235 -3.21 -11.92 24.90
C ASP A 235 -3.49 -13.32 24.34
N PHE A 236 -2.51 -14.23 24.33
CA PHE A 236 -2.74 -15.59 23.83
C PHE A 236 -3.77 -16.37 24.67
N ASN A 237 -3.75 -16.21 25.99
CA ASN A 237 -4.75 -16.81 26.86
C ASN A 237 -6.14 -16.23 26.58
N ARG A 238 -6.24 -14.92 26.34
CA ARG A 238 -7.52 -14.30 25.98
C ARG A 238 -8.04 -14.81 24.63
N ALA A 239 -7.17 -15.01 23.65
CA ALA A 239 -7.52 -15.66 22.39
C ALA A 239 -8.08 -17.08 22.62
N LEU A 240 -7.43 -17.89 23.45
CA LEU A 240 -7.88 -19.25 23.78
C LEU A 240 -9.16 -19.31 24.61
N GLN A 241 -9.50 -18.24 25.36
CA GLN A 241 -10.81 -18.14 26.01
C GLN A 241 -11.94 -17.95 25.00
N ILE A 242 -11.67 -17.23 23.91
CA ILE A 242 -12.62 -16.94 22.84
C ILE A 242 -12.72 -18.14 21.89
N ASP A 243 -11.58 -18.67 21.46
CA ASP A 243 -11.45 -19.85 20.61
C ASP A 243 -10.48 -20.87 21.24
N PRO A 244 -10.98 -21.82 22.04
CA PRO A 244 -10.16 -22.84 22.69
C PRO A 244 -9.34 -23.70 21.74
N ASP A 245 -9.76 -23.83 20.48
CA ASP A 245 -9.10 -24.65 19.46
C ASP A 245 -8.12 -23.87 18.57
N HIS A 246 -7.86 -22.59 18.88
CA HIS A 246 -6.93 -21.75 18.15
C HIS A 246 -5.49 -22.26 18.26
N ARG A 247 -5.05 -23.04 17.27
CA ARG A 247 -3.76 -23.75 17.27
C ARG A 247 -2.56 -22.84 17.49
N GLU A 248 -2.53 -21.69 16.81
CA GLU A 248 -1.41 -20.76 16.88
C GLU A 248 -1.24 -20.15 18.27
N ALA A 249 -2.35 -19.69 18.88
CA ALA A 249 -2.34 -19.17 20.25
C ALA A 249 -1.81 -20.22 21.23
N ARG A 250 -2.25 -21.49 21.12
CA ARG A 250 -1.77 -22.59 21.96
C ARG A 250 -0.27 -22.81 21.83
N GLN A 251 0.25 -22.82 20.61
CA GLN A 251 1.68 -22.96 20.34
C GLN A 251 2.48 -21.83 21.00
N PHE A 252 2.04 -20.58 20.85
CA PHE A 252 2.72 -19.44 21.48
C PHE A 252 2.64 -19.46 23.00
N VAL A 253 1.53 -19.94 23.60
CA VAL A 253 1.42 -20.15 25.05
C VAL A 253 2.46 -21.15 25.52
N GLU A 254 2.56 -22.31 24.88
CA GLU A 254 3.55 -23.35 25.20
C GLU A 254 4.98 -22.79 25.12
N MET A 255 5.33 -22.14 24.01
CA MET A 255 6.64 -21.49 23.82
C MET A 255 6.93 -20.43 24.89
N THR A 256 5.94 -19.61 25.25
CA THR A 256 6.12 -18.55 26.26
C THR A 256 6.34 -19.14 27.66
N TYR A 257 5.61 -20.20 28.01
CA TYR A 257 5.83 -20.92 29.27
C TYR A 257 7.19 -21.60 29.32
N GLU A 258 7.64 -22.22 28.23
CA GLU A 258 9.00 -22.77 28.15
C GLU A 258 10.02 -21.68 28.44
N ILE A 259 9.97 -20.53 27.75
CA ILE A 259 10.89 -19.40 27.97
C ILE A 259 10.88 -18.93 29.43
N LEU A 260 9.70 -18.77 30.03
CA LEU A 260 9.57 -18.33 31.42
C LEU A 260 10.11 -19.39 32.40
N SER A 261 9.87 -20.68 32.14
CA SER A 261 10.39 -21.77 32.97
C SER A 261 11.92 -21.85 32.94
N PHE A 262 12.54 -21.61 31.78
CA PHE A 262 14.00 -21.56 31.62
C PHE A 262 14.62 -20.35 32.33
N ARG A 263 13.96 -19.18 32.29
CA ARG A 263 14.41 -18.01 33.06
C ARG A 263 14.34 -18.20 34.57
N HIS A 264 13.38 -19.00 35.05
CA HIS A 264 13.28 -19.34 36.47
C HIS A 264 14.22 -20.48 36.89
N THR A 265 14.91 -21.12 35.96
CA THR A 265 15.88 -22.21 36.23
C THR A 265 17.35 -21.79 36.05
N ASP A 266 17.66 -20.49 36.05
CA ASP A 266 19.04 -20.00 35.88
C ASP A 266 19.97 -20.30 37.09
N ILE A 267 20.71 -21.42 36.94
CA ILE A 267 22.16 -21.68 37.17
C ILE A 267 22.83 -21.49 38.54
N TYR A 268 22.20 -20.90 39.57
CA TYR A 268 22.86 -20.73 40.89
C TYR A 268 22.24 -21.51 42.05
N ASN A 269 21.18 -22.29 41.82
CA ASN A 269 20.67 -23.17 42.87
C ASN A 269 19.95 -24.37 42.24
N PRO A 270 20.66 -25.50 42.02
CA PRO A 270 20.02 -26.75 41.63
C PRO A 270 19.09 -27.33 42.71
#